data_AF-A0A345SR74-F1
#
_entry.id   AF-A0A345SR74-F1
#
_cell.length_a   1.000
_cell.length_b   1.000
_cell.length_c   1.000
_cell.angle_alpha   90.00
_cell.angle_beta   90.00
_cell.angle_gamma   90.00
#
_symmetry.space_group_name_H-M   'P 1'
#
loop_
_entity.id
_entity.type
_entity.pdbx_description
1 polymer ?
#
loop_
_entity_poly.entity_id
_entity_poly.type
_entity_poly.pdbx_seq_one_letter_code
_entity_poly.pdbx_strand_id
1 'polypeptide(L)'
;MVTTDYRWTDRAYDLLEAQELTVKPHNEDTAPCFVVSGRCPRCDHHLVDRQVTVALTGMAGASRGSNGDPQEAVVLDVTCGCGTAHQDAPTGVTGCGVSFRIELTAE
;
A
#
# COMPACT_ATOMS: atom_id res chain seq x y z
N MET A 1 7.58 8.60 19.34
CA MET A 1 8.58 8.16 18.34
C MET A 1 7.95 7.00 17.59
N VAL A 2 7.25 7.28 16.48
CA VAL A 2 6.57 6.25 15.68
C VAL A 2 7.63 5.63 14.80
N THR A 3 8.23 4.53 15.24
CA THR A 3 9.00 3.68 14.34
C THR A 3 7.97 3.02 13.44
N THR A 4 7.89 3.44 12.17
CA THR A 4 7.22 2.64 11.15
C THR A 4 7.81 1.25 11.26
N ASP A 5 7.05 0.31 11.80
CA ASP A 5 7.57 -1.01 12.13
C ASP A 5 7.72 -1.77 10.82
N TYR A 6 8.94 -1.74 10.28
CA TYR A 6 9.27 -2.21 8.94
C TYR A 6 8.86 -3.67 8.71
N ARG A 7 8.71 -4.45 9.79
CA ARG A 7 8.18 -5.83 9.75
C ARG A 7 6.85 -5.97 9.02
N TRP A 8 5.99 -4.94 9.03
CA TRP A 8 4.70 -5.00 8.34
C TRP A 8 4.84 -4.76 6.84
N THR A 9 5.85 -3.99 6.42
CA THR A 9 6.24 -3.88 5.03
C THR A 9 6.81 -5.21 4.54
N ASP A 10 7.73 -5.83 5.28
CA ASP A 10 8.29 -7.14 4.93
C ASP A 10 7.19 -8.20 4.78
N ARG A 11 6.32 -8.33 5.79
CA ARG A 11 5.21 -9.29 5.73
C ARG A 11 4.21 -8.97 4.61
N ALA A 12 4.06 -7.70 4.22
CA ALA A 12 3.22 -7.37 3.08
C ALA A 12 3.82 -7.90 1.77
N TYR A 13 5.14 -7.84 1.60
CA TYR A 13 5.82 -8.45 0.45
C TYR A 13 5.68 -9.97 0.45
N ASP A 14 5.83 -10.65 1.58
CA ASP A 14 5.56 -12.09 1.69
C ASP A 14 4.14 -12.45 1.22
N LEU A 15 3.14 -11.64 1.60
CA LEU A 15 1.74 -11.83 1.21
C LEU A 15 1.49 -11.51 -0.26
N LEU A 16 2.22 -10.56 -0.85
CA LEU A 16 2.17 -10.27 -2.29
C LEU A 16 2.73 -11.46 -3.09
N GLU A 17 3.87 -12.00 -2.67
CA GLU A 17 4.48 -13.19 -3.29
C GLU A 17 3.56 -14.41 -3.21
N ALA A 18 2.91 -14.61 -2.05
CA ALA A 18 1.93 -15.67 -1.84
C ALA A 18 0.57 -15.43 -2.53
N GLN A 19 0.37 -14.27 -3.16
CA GLN A 19 -0.91 -13.82 -3.76
C GLN A 19 -2.07 -13.71 -2.73
N GLU A 20 -1.77 -13.66 -1.43
CA GLU A 20 -2.73 -13.38 -0.36
C GLU A 20 -3.00 -11.87 -0.21
N LEU A 21 -2.13 -11.04 -0.75
CA LEU A 21 -2.30 -9.61 -0.99
C LEU A 21 -2.15 -9.34 -2.49
N THR A 22 -2.98 -8.48 -3.05
CA THR A 22 -2.94 -8.15 -4.48
C THR A 22 -3.05 -6.65 -4.68
N VAL A 23 -2.38 -6.15 -5.71
CA VAL A 23 -2.51 -4.77 -6.18
C VAL A 23 -3.02 -4.82 -7.61
N LYS A 24 -4.15 -4.16 -7.86
CA LYS A 24 -4.76 -4.12 -9.19
C LYS A 24 -4.96 -2.67 -9.64
N PRO A 25 -4.61 -2.32 -10.89
CA PRO A 25 -4.97 -1.02 -11.43
C PRO A 25 -6.49 -0.93 -11.56
N HIS A 26 -7.02 0.24 -11.27
CA HIS A 26 -8.40 0.64 -11.44
C HIS A 26 -8.40 1.90 -12.31
N ASN A 27 -8.75 1.73 -13.58
CA ASN A 27 -8.73 2.81 -14.54
C ASN A 27 -10.12 3.46 -14.57
N GLU A 28 -10.24 4.61 -13.92
CA GLU A 28 -11.27 5.61 -14.22
C GLU A 28 -10.52 6.74 -14.95
N ASP A 29 -11.06 7.20 -16.09
CA ASP A 29 -10.42 7.91 -17.22
C ASP A 29 -9.52 9.14 -16.94
N THR A 30 -9.24 9.51 -15.69
CA THR A 30 -8.55 10.77 -15.34
C THR A 30 -7.34 10.61 -14.39
N ALA A 31 -7.19 9.51 -13.65
CA ALA A 31 -6.02 9.28 -12.80
C ALA A 31 -5.74 7.78 -12.57
N PRO A 32 -4.46 7.35 -12.52
CA PRO A 32 -4.14 5.99 -12.13
C PRO A 32 -4.62 5.75 -10.70
N CYS A 33 -5.58 4.84 -10.55
CA CYS A 33 -6.01 4.35 -9.25
C CYS A 33 -5.53 2.91 -9.08
N PHE A 34 -5.15 2.55 -7.86
CA PHE A 34 -4.79 1.18 -7.49
C PHE A 34 -5.73 0.71 -6.39
N VAL A 35 -6.13 -0.55 -6.48
CA VAL A 35 -6.87 -1.24 -5.43
C VAL A 35 -5.94 -2.27 -4.83
N VAL A 36 -5.59 -2.07 -3.57
CA VAL A 36 -4.87 -3.05 -2.76
C VAL A 36 -5.92 -3.86 -1.99
N SER A 37 -5.93 -5.17 -2.19
CA SER A 37 -6.92 -6.05 -1.57
C SER A 37 -6.30 -7.38 -1.17
N GLY A 38 -6.60 -7.83 0.05
CA GLY A 38 -6.10 -9.08 0.57
C GLY A 38 -5.94 -9.07 2.08
N ARG A 39 -5.05 -9.92 2.57
CA ARG A 39 -4.83 -10.17 4.00
C ARG A 39 -4.00 -9.05 4.65
N CYS A 40 -4.42 -8.60 5.82
CA CYS A 40 -3.67 -7.62 6.60
C CYS A 40 -2.40 -8.23 7.21
N PRO A 41 -1.20 -7.63 7.04
CA PRO A 41 0.03 -8.15 7.62
C PRO A 41 0.05 -8.12 9.16
N ARG A 42 -0.77 -7.26 9.80
CA ARG A 42 -0.86 -7.19 11.27
C ARG A 42 -1.94 -8.09 11.86
N CYS A 43 -3.17 -7.99 11.35
CA CYS A 43 -4.33 -8.61 11.99
C CYS A 43 -4.93 -9.78 11.22
N ASP A 44 -4.38 -10.14 10.06
CA ASP A 44 -4.85 -11.25 9.23
C ASP A 44 -6.30 -11.14 8.70
N HIS A 45 -7.00 -10.05 8.99
CA HIS A 45 -8.30 -9.75 8.40
C HIS A 45 -8.17 -9.25 6.96
N HIS A 46 -9.21 -9.48 6.16
CA HIS A 46 -9.28 -8.93 4.82
C HIS A 46 -9.38 -7.40 4.85
N LEU A 47 -8.58 -6.73 4.04
CA LEU A 47 -8.61 -5.29 3.81
C LEU A 47 -8.80 -4.99 2.32
N VAL A 48 -9.40 -3.84 2.06
CA VAL A 48 -9.47 -3.23 0.73
C VAL A 48 -9.11 -1.77 0.92
N ASP A 49 -8.12 -1.30 0.17
CA ASP A 49 -7.66 0.07 0.19
C ASP A 49 -7.56 0.61 -1.24
N ARG A 50 -8.16 1.78 -1.46
CA ARG A 50 -8.25 2.42 -2.78
C ARG A 50 -7.32 3.62 -2.80
N GLN A 51 -6.24 3.49 -3.55
CA GLN A 51 -5.20 4.49 -3.68
C GLN A 51 -5.44 5.27 -4.98
N VAL A 52 -5.69 6.57 -4.86
CA VAL A 52 -5.69 7.48 -6.02
C VAL A 52 -4.28 8.04 -6.12
N THR A 53 -3.52 7.61 -7.12
CA THR A 53 -2.18 8.16 -7.33
C THR A 53 -2.36 9.51 -8.03
N VAL A 54 -2.30 10.60 -7.27
CA VAL A 54 -2.05 11.91 -7.85
C VAL A 54 -0.64 11.84 -8.44
N ALA A 55 -0.55 11.84 -9.77
CA ALA A 55 0.72 12.01 -10.46
C ALA A 55 1.23 13.42 -10.11
N LEU A 56 1.91 13.55 -8.96
CA LEU A 56 2.73 14.70 -8.63
C LEU A 56 4.01 14.57 -9.45
N THR A 57 3.86 14.74 -10.77
CA THR A 57 4.96 14.88 -11.72
C THR A 57 5.75 16.13 -11.35
N GLY A 58 6.64 16.02 -10.35
CA GLY A 58 7.59 17.10 -10.05
C GLY A 58 8.20 17.21 -8.66
N MET A 59 7.82 16.42 -7.64
CA MET A 59 8.34 16.66 -6.27
C MET A 59 9.08 15.49 -5.60
N ALA A 60 8.94 14.25 -6.07
CA ALA A 60 9.84 13.18 -5.68
C ALA A 60 10.92 13.08 -6.76
N GLY A 61 12.18 13.38 -6.41
CA GLY A 61 13.29 13.27 -7.35
C GLY A 61 13.29 11.90 -8.02
N ALA A 62 13.39 11.89 -9.36
CA ALA A 62 13.37 10.67 -10.14
C ALA A 62 14.37 9.66 -9.57
N SER A 63 13.86 8.50 -9.15
CA SER A 63 14.69 7.31 -8.94
C SER A 63 15.34 6.99 -10.28
N ARG A 64 16.65 7.22 -10.38
CA ARG A 64 17.41 6.98 -11.60
C ARG A 64 17.61 5.47 -11.72
N GLY A 65 17.05 4.86 -12.77
CA GLY A 65 17.39 3.48 -13.13
C GLY A 65 18.88 3.36 -13.51
N SER A 66 19.40 2.15 -13.64
CA SER A 66 20.81 1.89 -14.01
C SER A 66 21.26 2.52 -15.34
N ASN A 67 20.32 2.92 -16.21
CA ASN A 67 20.56 3.65 -17.46
C ASN A 67 20.34 5.17 -17.38
N GLY A 68 19.98 5.71 -16.21
CA GLY A 68 19.74 7.15 -16.04
C GLY A 68 18.36 7.64 -16.52
N ASP A 69 17.52 6.75 -17.03
CA ASP A 69 16.12 7.03 -17.35
C ASP A 69 15.27 7.09 -16.06
N PRO A 70 14.30 8.01 -15.97
CA PRO A 70 13.35 8.05 -14.85
C PRO A 70 12.49 6.79 -14.90
N GLN A 71 12.65 5.88 -13.94
CA GLN A 71 11.66 4.83 -13.71
C GLN A 71 10.53 5.43 -12.89
N GLU A 72 9.32 5.37 -13.43
CA GLU A 72 8.11 5.79 -12.73
C GLU A 72 7.73 4.71 -11.72
N ALA A 73 8.39 4.71 -10.56
CA ALA A 73 8.02 3.85 -9.45
C ALA A 73 6.74 4.40 -8.80
N VAL A 74 5.69 3.57 -8.73
CA VAL A 74 4.46 3.93 -8.02
C VAL A 74 4.59 3.47 -6.58
N VAL A 75 4.56 4.43 -5.65
CA VAL A 75 4.58 4.14 -4.21
C VAL A 75 3.16 4.20 -3.66
N LEU A 76 2.74 3.14 -2.98
CA LEU A 76 1.43 3.01 -2.34
C LEU A 76 1.61 2.91 -0.82
N ASP A 77 1.10 3.90 -0.08
CA ASP A 77 1.04 3.87 1.39
C ASP A 77 -0.32 3.32 1.82
N VAL A 78 -0.36 2.03 2.16
CA VAL A 78 -1.58 1.27 2.44
C VAL A 78 -1.88 1.30 3.92
N THR A 79 -3.15 1.57 4.30
CA THR A 79 -3.60 1.51 5.70
C THR A 79 -4.74 0.51 5.86
N CYS A 80 -4.64 -0.38 6.86
CA CYS A 80 -5.67 -1.38 7.10
C CYS A 80 -6.93 -0.77 7.76
N GLY A 81 -7.99 -0.65 6.98
CA GLY A 81 -9.35 -0.33 7.41
C GLY A 81 -10.28 -1.55 7.48
N CYS A 82 -9.81 -2.72 7.89
CA CYS A 82 -10.66 -3.93 7.96
C CYS A 82 -11.87 -3.73 8.89
N GLY A 83 -13.05 -4.25 8.55
CA GLY A 83 -14.30 -4.01 9.29
C GLY A 83 -14.43 -4.64 10.69
N THR A 84 -13.33 -5.13 11.28
CA THR A 84 -13.33 -5.77 12.60
C THR A 84 -12.87 -4.80 13.68
N ALA A 85 -13.46 -4.91 14.87
CA ALA A 85 -13.03 -4.16 16.05
C ALA A 85 -11.69 -4.70 16.59
N HIS A 86 -10.81 -3.80 17.00
CA HIS A 86 -9.51 -4.15 17.58
C HIS A 86 -9.40 -3.60 19.00
N GLN A 87 -8.72 -4.33 19.89
CA GLN A 87 -8.54 -3.92 21.30
C GLN A 87 -7.82 -2.57 21.43
N ASP A 88 -6.92 -2.28 20.48
CA ASP A 88 -6.14 -1.05 20.44
C ASP A 88 -6.87 0.10 19.72
N ALA A 89 -8.05 -0.15 19.15
CA ALA A 89 -8.82 0.85 18.41
C ALA A 89 -9.83 1.56 19.33
N PRO A 90 -10.07 2.87 19.15
CA PRO A 90 -11.13 3.58 19.86
C PRO A 90 -12.50 2.92 19.66
N THR A 91 -13.36 3.00 20.67
CA THR A 91 -14.73 2.48 20.59
C THR A 91 -15.47 3.04 19.37
N GLY A 92 -16.00 2.16 18.53
CA GLY A 92 -16.71 2.53 17.30
C GLY A 92 -15.82 2.66 16.06
N VAL A 93 -14.49 2.44 16.19
CA VAL A 93 -13.56 2.38 15.06
C VAL A 93 -13.26 0.93 14.70
N THR A 94 -13.20 0.65 13.40
CA THR A 94 -12.77 -0.64 12.86
C THR A 94 -11.41 -0.49 12.17
N GLY A 95 -10.70 -1.59 12.02
CA GLY A 95 -9.37 -1.60 11.42
C GLY A 95 -8.27 -1.61 12.46
N CYS A 96 -7.18 -2.30 12.17
CA CYS A 96 -6.04 -2.36 13.09
C CYS A 96 -5.11 -1.14 12.95
N GLY A 97 -5.34 -0.28 11.97
CA GLY A 97 -4.60 0.97 11.77
C GLY A 97 -3.14 0.79 11.37
N VAL A 98 -2.71 -0.43 11.01
CA VAL A 98 -1.35 -0.63 10.47
C VAL A 98 -1.22 0.08 9.12
N SER A 99 -0.09 0.75 8.93
CA SER A 99 0.29 1.31 7.64
C SER A 99 1.60 0.66 7.15
N PHE A 100 1.66 0.34 5.87
CA PHE A 100 2.83 -0.26 5.21
C PHE A 100 2.95 0.26 3.78
N ARG A 101 4.13 0.12 3.18
CA ARG A 101 4.45 0.69 1.87
C ARG A 101 4.70 -0.40 0.83
N ILE A 102 4.10 -0.26 -0.35
CA ILE A 102 4.36 -1.09 -1.52
C ILE A 102 4.95 -0.21 -2.61
N GLU A 103 6.03 -0.65 -3.25
CA GLU A 103 6.62 0.01 -4.41
C GLU A 103 6.40 -0.87 -5.64
N LEU A 104 5.73 -0.33 -6.66
CA LEU A 104 5.54 -0.99 -7.95
C LEU A 104 6.53 -0.39 -8.96
N THR A 105 7.32 -1.25 -9.58
CA THR A 105 8.18 -0.88 -10.71
C THR A 105 7.48 -1.22 -12.01
N ALA A 106 7.39 -0.26 -12.93
CA ALA A 106 7.04 -0.56 -14.32
C ALA A 106 8.22 -1.33 -14.96
N GLU A 107 7.98 -2.59 -15.34
CA GLU A 107 8.92 -3.42 -16.11
C GLU A 107 8.92 -3.04 -17.60
#